data_AF-A0AAW6F380-F1
#
_entry.id   AF-A0AAW6F380-F1
#
_cell.length_a   1.000
_cell.length_b   1.000
_cell.length_c   1.000
_cell.angle_alpha   90.00
_cell.angle_beta   90.00
_cell.angle_gamma   90.00
#
_symmetry.space_group_name_H-M   'P 1'
#
loop_
_entity.id
_entity.type
_entity.pdbx_description
1 polymer ?
#
loop_
_entity_poly.entity_id
_entity_poly.type
_entity_poly.pdbx_seq_one_letter_code
_entity_poly.pdbx_strand_id
1 'polypeptide(L)' 'GAHAAGWNDKSIGICYEGGLDEQGRPADTRTYAQRCTLMDLLRQLRRDYPEARILGHYQLSPYIRKACPCFDAREEYREL' A
#
# COMPACT_ATOMS: atom_id res chain seq x y z
N GLY A 1 0.86 -13.13 7.62
CA GLY A 1 0.91 -11.88 8.42
C GLY A 1 -0.41 -11.66 9.14
N ALA A 2 -0.62 -10.49 9.75
CA ALA A 2 -1.90 -10.07 10.34
C ALA A 2 -2.29 -8.64 9.88
N HIS A 3 -1.98 -8.32 8.62
CA HIS A 3 -2.08 -6.98 8.04
C HIS A 3 -3.44 -6.68 7.39
N ALA A 4 -4.10 -7.67 6.79
CA ALA A 4 -5.39 -7.52 6.12
C ALA A 4 -6.25 -8.79 6.28
N ALA A 5 -7.32 -8.69 7.07
CA ALA A 5 -8.21 -9.82 7.34
C ALA A 5 -8.78 -10.42 6.03
N GLY A 6 -8.71 -11.74 5.88
CA GLY A 6 -9.11 -12.46 4.65
C GLY A 6 -8.07 -12.47 3.52
N TRP A 7 -6.93 -11.79 3.70
CA TRP A 7 -5.83 -11.70 2.73
C TRP A 7 -4.45 -12.07 3.30
N ASN A 8 -4.37 -12.31 4.61
CA ASN A 8 -3.14 -12.52 5.36
C ASN A 8 -2.26 -13.70 4.92
N ASP A 9 -2.85 -14.69 4.26
CA ASP A 9 -2.28 -15.96 3.81
C ASP A 9 -1.82 -15.94 2.34
N LYS A 10 -2.28 -14.94 1.57
CA LYS A 10 -2.09 -14.85 0.11
C LYS A 10 -1.60 -13.49 -0.37
N SER A 11 -1.10 -12.66 0.54
CA SER A 11 -0.57 -11.33 0.20
C SER A 11 0.59 -10.92 1.10
N ILE A 12 1.42 -10.02 0.57
CA ILE A 12 2.49 -9.35 1.31
C ILE A 12 1.97 -7.98 1.77
N GLY A 13 2.05 -7.71 3.07
CA GLY A 13 1.71 -6.40 3.63
C GLY A 13 2.95 -5.51 3.70
N ILE A 14 2.88 -4.32 3.12
CA ILE A 14 3.93 -3.30 3.20
C ILE A 14 3.34 -2.08 3.89
N CYS A 15 4.04 -1.57 4.91
CA CYS A 15 3.65 -0.38 5.66
C CYS A 15 4.69 0.73 5.44
N TYR A 16 4.22 1.95 5.27
CA TYR A 16 5.05 3.14 5.47
C TYR A 16 4.64 3.78 6.79
N GLU A 17 5.59 4.43 7.47
CA GLU A 17 5.30 5.16 8.69
C GLU A 17 4.69 6.52 8.37
N GLY A 18 3.53 6.81 8.96
CA GLY A 18 2.74 8.01 8.72
C GLY A 18 1.27 7.69 8.40
N GLY A 19 0.63 8.58 7.63
CA GLY A 19 -0.74 8.38 7.15
C GLY A 19 -1.78 9.32 7.77
N LEU A 20 -1.38 10.21 8.67
CA LEU A 20 -2.23 11.21 9.31
C LEU A 20 -1.59 12.60 9.24
N ASP A 21 -2.37 13.63 8.97
CA ASP A 21 -1.94 15.03 9.08
C ASP A 21 -1.87 15.52 10.54
N GLU A 22 -1.48 16.78 10.75
CA GLU A 22 -1.38 17.39 12.10
C GLU A 22 -2.71 17.42 12.86
N GLN A 23 -3.84 17.31 12.17
CA GLN A 23 -5.18 17.25 12.75
C GLN A 23 -5.67 15.80 12.96
N GLY A 24 -4.81 14.81 12.69
CA GLY A 24 -5.15 13.39 12.82
C GLY A 24 -6.07 12.87 11.71
N ARG A 25 -6.18 13.57 10.58
CA ARG A 25 -6.99 13.14 9.43
C ARG A 25 -6.14 12.32 8.47
N PRO A 26 -6.71 11.31 7.79
CA PRO A 26 -5.98 10.54 6.78
C PRO A 26 -5.36 11.42 5.69
N ALA A 27 -4.05 11.30 5.51
CA ALA A 27 -3.31 12.02 4.49
C ALA A 27 -2.09 11.19 4.04
N ASP A 28 -1.70 11.30 2.77
CA ASP A 28 -0.43 10.74 2.31
C ASP A 28 0.72 11.60 2.85
N THR A 29 1.40 11.10 3.88
CA THR A 29 2.53 11.78 4.52
C THR A 29 3.86 11.11 4.23
N ARG A 30 3.94 10.29 3.17
CA ARG A 30 5.20 9.61 2.82
C ARG A 30 6.28 10.65 2.53
N THR A 31 7.44 10.47 3.14
CA THR A 31 8.63 11.22 2.79
C THR A 31 9.12 10.82 1.39
N TYR A 32 9.88 11.70 0.74
CA TYR A 32 10.50 11.39 -0.55
C TYR A 32 11.32 10.09 -0.49
N ALA A 33 12.12 9.91 0.56
CA ALA A 33 12.92 8.70 0.77
C ALA A 33 12.04 7.45 0.88
N GLN A 34 10.94 7.49 1.65
CA GLN A 34 9.99 6.37 1.74
C GLN A 34 9.37 6.05 0.38
N ARG A 35 9.03 7.05 -0.45
CA ARG A 35 8.48 6.82 -1.79
C ARG A 35 9.49 6.12 -2.71
N CYS A 36 10.75 6.57 -2.68
CA CYS A 36 11.83 5.93 -3.44
C CYS A 36 12.06 4.48 -3.01
N THR A 37 12.24 4.22 -1.72
CA THR A 37 12.46 2.86 -1.20
C THR A 37 11.26 1.96 -1.47
N LEU A 38 10.03 2.47 -1.35
CA LEU A 38 8.82 1.72 -1.66
C LEU A 38 8.77 1.35 -3.16
N MET A 39 9.11 2.27 -4.05
CA MET A 39 9.19 2.01 -5.50
C MET A 39 10.18 0.88 -5.82
N ASP A 40 11.38 0.92 -5.22
CA ASP A 40 12.41 -0.09 -5.48
C ASP A 40 12.01 -1.47 -4.94
N LEU A 41 11.41 -1.52 -3.75
CA LEU A 41 10.85 -2.75 -3.18
C LEU A 41 9.74 -3.32 -4.08
N LEU A 42 8.81 -2.48 -4.56
CA LEU A 42 7.73 -2.92 -5.43
C LEU A 42 8.24 -3.46 -6.76
N ARG A 43 9.28 -2.84 -7.35
CA ARG A 43 9.95 -3.37 -8.56
C ARG A 43 10.59 -4.72 -8.32
N GLN A 44 11.21 -4.93 -7.16
CA GLN A 44 11.75 -6.24 -6.80
C GLN A 44 10.64 -7.28 -6.67
N LEU A 45 9.61 -6.98 -5.87
CA LEU A 45 8.50 -7.91 -5.66
C LEU A 45 7.73 -8.22 -6.94
N ARG A 46 7.63 -7.28 -7.89
CA ARG A 46 7.01 -7.56 -9.18
C ARG A 46 7.83 -8.54 -10.03
N ARG A 47 9.16 -8.51 -9.93
CA ARG A 47 10.01 -9.51 -10.60
C ARG A 47 9.82 -10.89 -9.99
N ASP A 48 9.72 -10.96 -8.66
CA ASP A 48 9.57 -12.23 -7.94
C ASP A 48 8.13 -12.79 -8.05
N TYR A 49 7.13 -11.90 -8.16
CA TYR A 49 5.70 -12.22 -8.23
C TYR A 49 5.01 -11.43 -9.37
N PRO A 50 5.23 -11.82 -10.64
CA PRO A 50 4.79 -11.04 -11.80
C PRO A 50 3.28 -10.88 -11.94
N GLU A 51 2.49 -11.84 -11.43
CA GLU A 51 1.02 -11.78 -11.45
C GLU A 51 0.43 -11.03 -10.24
N ALA A 52 1.25 -10.64 -9.27
CA ALA A 52 0.78 -9.98 -8.06
C ALA A 52 0.29 -8.56 -8.36
N ARG A 53 -0.90 -8.24 -7.87
CA ARG A 53 -1.51 -6.92 -7.98
C ARG A 53 -1.03 -6.03 -6.83
N ILE A 54 -0.62 -4.80 -7.16
CA ILE A 54 -0.33 -3.76 -6.15
C ILE A 54 -1.63 -3.04 -5.81
N LEU A 55 -2.04 -3.11 -4.54
CA LEU A 55 -3.30 -2.57 -4.05
C LEU A 55 -3.10 -1.91 -2.69
N GLY A 56 -3.83 -0.82 -2.45
CA GLY A 56 -4.05 -0.26 -1.13
C GLY A 56 -5.00 -1.12 -0.30
N HIS A 57 -4.90 -1.06 1.04
CA HIS A 57 -5.74 -1.87 1.93
C HIS A 57 -7.24 -1.62 1.67
N TYR A 58 -7.66 -0.37 1.51
CA TYR A 58 -9.06 -0.02 1.20
C TYR A 58 -9.54 -0.59 -0.15
N GLN A 59 -8.62 -0.90 -1.05
CA GLN A 59 -8.94 -1.37 -2.41
C GLN A 59 -9.17 -2.89 -2.48
N LEU A 60 -8.92 -3.63 -1.39
CA LEU A 60 -9.08 -5.08 -1.33
C LEU A 60 -10.55 -5.53 -1.35
N SER A 61 -11.47 -4.68 -0.89
CA SER A 61 -12.90 -5.00 -0.84
C SER A 61 -13.74 -3.73 -0.64
N PRO A 62 -14.94 -3.63 -1.25
CA PRO A 62 -15.84 -2.49 -1.04
C PRO A 62 -16.34 -2.37 0.42
N TYR A 63 -16.20 -3.43 1.22
CA TYR A 63 -16.59 -3.42 2.64
C TYR A 63 -15.52 -2.84 3.56
N ILE A 64 -14.31 -2.56 3.06
CA ILE A 64 -13.23 -1.98 3.86
C ILE A 64 -13.36 -0.46 3.83
N ARG A 65 -13.76 0.13 4.97
CA ARG A 65 -13.93 1.59 5.13
C ARG A 65 -12.68 2.30 5.67
N LYS A 66 -11.52 1.64 5.65
CA LYS A 66 -10.24 2.23 6.08
C LYS A 66 -9.74 3.19 5.00
N ALA A 67 -9.02 4.24 5.39
CA ALA A 67 -8.35 5.13 4.43
C ALA A 67 -6.98 4.59 3.96
N CYS A 68 -6.38 3.67 4.71
CA CYS A 68 -5.05 3.09 4.42
C CYS A 68 -4.94 2.58 2.97
N PRO A 69 -3.94 3.03 2.19
CA PRO A 69 -2.71 3.71 2.61
C PRO A 69 -2.74 5.26 2.52
N CYS A 70 -3.94 5.85 2.48
CA CYS A 70 -4.18 7.30 2.36
C CYS A 70 -3.85 7.91 0.99
N PHE A 71 -3.62 7.07 -0.01
CA PHE A 71 -3.49 7.42 -1.43
C PHE A 71 -3.99 6.26 -2.31
N ASP A 72 -4.20 6.51 -3.60
CA ASP A 72 -4.58 5.47 -4.56
C ASP A 72 -3.34 4.71 -5.07
N ALA A 73 -3.01 3.60 -4.40
CA ALA A 73 -1.87 2.76 -4.78
C ALA A 73 -2.04 2.05 -6.12
N ARG A 74 -3.28 1.76 -6.54
CA ARG A 74 -3.54 1.13 -7.85
C ARG A 74 -3.22 2.12 -8.97
N GLU A 75 -3.59 3.38 -8.80
CA GLU A 75 -3.29 4.42 -9.78
C GLU A 75 -1.80 4.77 -9.77
N GLU A 76 -1.22 5.04 -8.61
CA GLU A 76 0.18 5.48 -8.51
C GLU A 76 1.16 4.44 -9.08
N TYR A 77 0.85 3.16 -8.94
CA TYR A 77 1.72 2.06 -9.37
C TYR A 77 1.18 1.29 -10.58
N ARG A 78 0.31 1.91 -11.39
CA ARG A 78 -0.27 1.27 -12.57
C ARG A 78 0.77 0.79 -13.59
N GLU A 79 1.89 1.50 -13.70
CA GLU A 79 2.95 1.22 -14.68
C GLU A 79 4.04 0.25 -14.16
N LEU A 80 3.95 -0.16 -12.89
CA LEU A 80 4.74 -1.26 -12.34
C LEU A 80 4.08 -2.59 -12.67
#